data_AF-A0AAW7KGC9-F1
#
_entry.id   AF-A0AAW7KGC9-F1
#
_cell.length_a   1.000
_cell.length_b   1.000
_cell.length_c   1.000
_cell.angle_alpha   90.00
_cell.angle_beta   90.00
_cell.angle_gamma   90.00
#
_symmetry.space_group_name_H-M   'P 1'
#
loop_
_entity.id
_entity.type
_entity.pdbx_description
1 polymer ?
#
loop_
_entity_poly.entity_id
_entity_poly.type
_entity_poly.pdbx_seq_one_letter_code
_entity_poly.pdbx_strand_id
1 'polypeptide(L)' 'VTVTNEKEFFKLTKASFQLRRKTLWNNLTHFYGKDEQTVAWLKESLAEAEIDPSRRGETLSLEEFARLSNALEKNKPV' A
#
# COMPACT_ATOMS: atom_id res chain seq x y z
N VAL A 1 7.20 16.04 1.71
CA VAL A 1 6.99 14.58 1.65
C VAL A 1 8.09 13.98 0.78
N THR A 2 8.82 12.98 1.27
CA THR A 2 9.92 12.33 0.53
C THR A 2 9.50 10.93 0.13
N VAL A 3 9.63 10.62 -1.15
CA VAL A 3 9.35 9.30 -1.71
C VAL A 3 10.67 8.71 -2.19
N THR A 4 11.02 7.52 -1.72
CA THR A 4 12.28 6.85 -2.08
C THR A 4 12.24 6.27 -3.50
N ASN A 5 11.07 5.82 -3.93
CA ASN A 5 10.84 5.24 -5.26
C ASN A 5 9.53 5.75 -5.86
N GLU A 6 9.63 6.73 -6.78
CA GLU A 6 8.47 7.37 -7.41
C GLU A 6 7.64 6.38 -8.25
N LYS A 7 8.28 5.37 -8.86
CA LYS A 7 7.56 4.34 -9.63
C LYS A 7 6.69 3.49 -8.71
N GLU A 8 7.21 3.08 -7.56
CA GLU A 8 6.43 2.31 -6.59
C GLU A 8 5.32 3.16 -5.98
N PHE A 9 5.55 4.46 -5.75
CA PHE A 9 4.51 5.37 -5.27
C PHE A 9 3.32 5.49 -6.23
N PHE A 10 3.58 5.72 -7.53
CA PHE A 10 2.50 5.77 -8.52
C PHE A 10 1.80 4.42 -8.70
N LYS A 11 2.55 3.32 -8.62
CA LYS A 11 2.01 1.96 -8.68
C LYS A 11 1.09 1.67 -7.48
N LEU A 12 1.52 1.97 -6.26
CA LEU A 12 0.72 1.87 -5.05
C LEU A 12 -0.55 2.71 -5.14
N THR A 13 -0.40 3.98 -5.56
CA THR A 13 -1.53 4.89 -5.69
C THR A 13 -2.55 4.29 -6.66
N LYS A 14 -2.12 3.87 -7.85
CA LYS A 14 -2.99 3.21 -8.83
C LYS A 14 -3.66 1.94 -8.27
N ALA A 15 -2.90 1.09 -7.59
CA ALA A 15 -3.41 -0.13 -6.97
C ALA A 15 -4.54 0.17 -5.97
N SER A 16 -4.38 1.23 -5.18
CA SER A 16 -5.32 1.63 -4.12
C SER A 16 -6.69 2.11 -4.64
N PHE A 17 -6.78 2.46 -5.93
CA PHE A 17 -8.01 2.93 -6.59
C PHE A 17 -8.54 1.99 -7.68
N GLN A 18 -7.94 0.81 -7.86
CA GLN A 18 -8.30 -0.11 -8.95
C GLN A 18 -9.74 -0.64 -8.84
N LEU A 19 -10.20 -0.94 -7.64
CA LEU A 19 -11.54 -1.44 -7.34
C LEU A 19 -12.35 -0.38 -6.57
N ARG A 20 -13.37 0.18 -7.25
CA ARG A 20 -14.26 1.19 -6.66
C ARG A 20 -15.01 0.63 -5.43
N ARG A 21 -15.11 1.45 -4.37
CA ARG A 21 -15.83 1.16 -3.11
C ARG A 21 -15.26 0.01 -2.29
N LYS A 22 -14.09 -0.52 -2.63
CA LYS A 22 -13.39 -1.53 -1.83
C LYS A 22 -12.40 -0.87 -0.88
N THR A 23 -12.13 -1.55 0.24
CA THR A 23 -11.10 -1.12 1.20
C THR A 23 -9.72 -1.16 0.56
N LEU A 24 -8.76 -0.50 1.19
CA LEU A 24 -7.36 -0.47 0.80
C LEU A 24 -6.81 -1.89 0.75
N TRP A 25 -7.06 -2.70 1.79
CA TRP A 25 -6.65 -4.11 1.82
C TRP A 25 -7.12 -4.92 0.61
N ASN A 26 -8.38 -4.76 0.23
CA ASN A 26 -8.95 -5.48 -0.91
C ASN A 26 -8.32 -5.03 -2.24
N ASN A 27 -7.99 -3.74 -2.36
CA ASN A 27 -7.29 -3.20 -3.52
C ASN A 27 -5.84 -3.71 -3.60
N LEU A 28 -5.09 -3.64 -2.49
CA LEU A 28 -3.68 -4.06 -2.45
C LEU A 28 -3.52 -5.56 -2.69
N THR A 29 -4.31 -6.41 -2.00
CA THR A 29 -4.24 -7.87 -2.21
C THR A 29 -4.76 -8.32 -3.57
N HIS A 30 -5.66 -7.55 -4.20
CA HIS A 30 -6.05 -7.81 -5.58
C HIS A 30 -4.94 -7.49 -6.58
N PHE A 31 -4.14 -6.45 -6.31
CA PHE A 31 -3.09 -5.98 -7.20
C PHE A 31 -1.75 -6.70 -7.02
N TYR A 32 -1.27 -6.83 -5.78
CA TYR A 32 0.05 -7.40 -5.46
C TYR A 32 0.02 -8.93 -5.33
N GLY A 33 -1.08 -9.49 -4.83
CA GLY A 33 -1.20 -10.93 -4.60
C GLY A 33 -1.80 -11.29 -3.25
N LYS A 34 -2.10 -12.58 -3.10
CA LYS A 34 -2.71 -13.18 -1.90
C LYS A 34 -1.91 -14.34 -1.32
N ASP A 35 -0.73 -14.61 -1.87
CA ASP A 35 0.20 -15.56 -1.28
C ASP A 35 0.67 -15.06 0.09
N GLU A 36 1.13 -15.99 0.92
CA GLU A 36 1.46 -15.72 2.32
C GLU A 36 2.56 -14.67 2.48
N GLN A 37 3.58 -14.71 1.62
CA GLN A 37 4.71 -13.77 1.65
C GLN A 37 4.25 -12.35 1.31
N THR A 38 3.48 -12.19 0.23
CA THR A 38 2.91 -10.89 -0.15
C THR A 38 1.98 -10.34 0.92
N VAL A 39 1.11 -11.18 1.49
CA VAL A 39 0.18 -10.77 2.56
C VAL A 39 0.92 -10.31 3.80
N ALA A 40 1.98 -11.02 4.21
CA ALA A 40 2.82 -10.64 5.34
C ALA A 40 3.51 -9.28 5.10
N TRP A 41 4.15 -9.13 3.93
CA TRP A 41 4.80 -7.89 3.51
C TRP A 41 3.85 -6.67 3.50
N LEU A 42 2.64 -6.84 2.94
CA LEU A 42 1.64 -5.77 2.92
C LEU A 42 1.17 -5.39 4.32
N LYS A 43 0.95 -6.36 5.21
CA LYS A 43 0.53 -6.10 6.60
C LYS A 43 1.60 -5.36 7.37
N GLU A 44 2.85 -5.78 7.26
CA GLU A 44 3.98 -5.13 7.90
C GLU A 44 4.13 -3.68 7.41
N SER A 45 4.05 -3.46 6.10
CA SER A 45 4.16 -2.13 5.50
C SER A 45 3.01 -1.20 5.89
N LEU A 46 1.78 -1.72 6.00
CA LEU A 46 0.63 -0.95 6.47
C LEU A 46 0.75 -0.58 7.96
N ALA A 47 1.24 -1.51 8.78
CA ALA A 47 1.48 -1.27 10.20
C ALA A 47 2.56 -0.19 10.41
N GLU A 48 3.68 -0.27 9.68
CA GLU A 48 4.75 0.73 9.75
C GLU A 48 4.30 2.11 9.23
N ALA A 49 3.41 2.15 8.24
CA ALA A 49 2.84 3.40 7.73
C ALA A 49 1.74 4.00 8.63
N GLU A 50 1.34 3.28 9.68
CA GLU A 50 0.23 3.60 10.59
C GLU A 50 -1.13 3.74 9.87
N ILE A 51 -1.39 2.84 8.91
CA ILE A 51 -2.60 2.88 8.08
C ILE A 51 -3.51 1.70 8.40
N ASP A 52 -4.77 2.01 8.73
CA ASP A 52 -5.80 0.99 8.87
C ASP A 52 -6.15 0.35 7.50
N PRO A 53 -5.96 -0.97 7.31
CA PRO A 53 -6.33 -1.68 6.08
C PRO A 53 -7.82 -1.60 5.70
N SER A 54 -8.70 -1.31 6.67
CA SER A 54 -10.15 -1.21 6.48
C SER A 54 -10.58 0.09 5.79
N ARG A 55 -9.74 1.13 5.84
CA ARG A 55 -9.96 2.40 5.14
C ARG A 55 -10.06 2.21 3.64
N ARG A 56 -10.68 3.16 2.93
CA ARG A 56 -10.63 3.21 1.47
C ARG A 56 -9.43 4.03 1.02
N GLY A 57 -8.87 3.70 -0.15
CA GLY A 57 -7.74 4.45 -0.73
C GLY A 57 -8.02 5.95 -0.88
N GLU A 58 -9.27 6.32 -1.16
CA GLU A 58 -9.72 7.73 -1.27
C GLU A 58 -9.64 8.54 0.03
N THR A 59 -9.47 7.87 1.17
CA THR A 59 -9.35 8.54 2.48
C THR A 59 -7.91 8.82 2.87
N LEU A 60 -6.93 8.32 2.11
CA LEU A 60 -5.51 8.50 2.43
C LEU A 60 -5.01 9.85 1.92
N SER A 61 -4.22 10.55 2.75
CA SER A 61 -3.50 11.75 2.34
C SER A 61 -2.26 11.42 1.49
N LEU A 62 -1.69 12.43 0.83
CA LEU A 62 -0.47 12.27 0.05
C LEU A 62 0.71 11.80 0.91
N GLU A 63 0.79 12.33 2.14
CA GLU A 63 1.78 11.96 3.15
C GLU A 63 1.62 10.47 3.55
N GLU A 64 0.39 10.01 3.75
CA GLU A 64 0.09 8.60 4.07
C GLU A 64 0.52 7.67 2.92
N PHE A 65 0.22 8.04 1.68
CA PHE A 65 0.67 7.28 0.50
C PHE A 65 2.20 7.22 0.40
N ALA A 66 2.90 8.31 0.69
CA ALA A 66 4.35 8.33 0.65
C ALA A 66 4.97 7.47 1.75
N ARG A 67 4.43 7.51 2.98
CA ARG A 67 4.86 6.62 4.07
C ARG A 67 4.67 5.16 3.70
N LEU A 68 3.49 4.81 3.17
CA LEU A 68 3.20 3.45 2.72
C LEU A 68 4.11 3.01 1.58
N SER A 69 4.34 3.87 0.58
CA SER A 69 5.25 3.56 -0.52
C SER A 69 6.67 3.29 -0.04
N ASN A 70 7.17 4.08 0.91
CA ASN A 70 8.50 3.90 1.47
C ASN A 70 8.59 2.61 2.29
N ALA A 71 7.55 2.30 3.08
CA ALA A 71 7.48 1.06 3.86
C ALA A 71 7.42 -0.18 2.95
N LEU A 72 6.65 -0.12 1.86
CA LEU A 72 6.59 -1.20 0.87
C LEU A 72 7.95 -1.48 0.23
N GLU A 73 8.70 -0.44 -0.14
CA GLU A 73 10.03 -0.61 -0.72
C GLU A 73 11.04 -1.15 0.31
N LYS A 74 10.99 -0.66 1.55
CA LYS A 74 11.86 -1.09 2.65
C LYS A 74 11.65 -2.56 3.01
N ASN A 75 10.39 -3.00 3.12
CA ASN A 75 10.04 -4.34 3.60
C ASN A 75 9.93 -5.37 2.46
N LYS A 76 10.26 -4.97 1.23
CA LYS A 76 10.08 -5.79 0.03
C LYS A 76 10.82 -7.13 0.19
N PRO A 77 10.12 -8.27 0.01
CA PRO A 77 10.77 -9.57 0.10
C PRO A 77 11.87 -9.70 -0.96
N VAL A 78 13.00 -10.29 -0.56
CA VAL A 78 14.15 -10.63 -1.42
C VAL A 78 13.80 -11.79 -2.34
#